data_AF-A0A1W6WUM1-F1
#
_entry.id   AF-A0A1W6WUM1-F1
#
_cell.length_a   1.000
_cell.length_b   1.000
_cell.length_c   1.000
_cell.angle_alpha   90.00
_cell.angle_beta   90.00
_cell.angle_gamma   90.00
#
_symmetry.space_group_name_H-M   'P 1'
#
loop_
_entity.id
_entity.type
_entity.pdbx_description
1 polymer ?
#
loop_
_entity_poly.entity_id
_entity_poly.type
_entity_poly.pdbx_seq_one_letter_code
_entity_poly.pdbx_strand_id
1 'polypeptide(L)'
;MLEWLKDYQKLEDEIIYLENDLYRSKRELKRWAGGDLWEVRLTAESEGAKLEDRIATREHELALKMNDMFDFKKVISTFHGLEHKIMYGKYVEGKTLEKLAEELHYSPRYIYNKHAQIKRMIEYAQKLS
;
A
#
# COMPACT_ATOMS: atom_id res chain seq x y z
N MET A 1 13.71 10.21 2.85
CA MET A 1 12.58 10.10 1.90
C MET A 1 11.59 11.19 2.28
N LEU A 2 10.85 11.77 1.32
CA LEU A 2 9.75 12.69 1.65
C LEU A 2 8.84 12.02 2.68
N GLU A 3 8.45 12.72 3.75
CA GLU A 3 7.71 12.13 4.86
C GLU A 3 6.42 11.46 4.39
N TRP A 4 5.63 12.16 3.56
CA TRP A 4 4.40 11.62 2.98
C TRP A 4 4.62 10.32 2.18
N LEU A 5 5.79 10.14 1.55
CA LEU A 5 6.06 8.93 0.76
C LEU A 5 6.39 7.74 1.68
N LYS A 6 6.98 7.98 2.85
CA LYS A 6 7.14 6.94 3.86
C LYS A 6 5.79 6.51 4.40
N ASP A 7 4.92 7.48 4.70
CA ASP A 7 3.58 7.20 5.22
C ASP A 7 2.72 6.47 4.18
N TYR A 8 2.83 6.86 2.90
CA TYR A 8 2.22 6.15 1.77
C TYR A 8 2.63 4.67 1.74
N GLN A 9 3.94 4.41 1.73
CA GLN A 9 4.49 3.06 1.61
C GLN A 9 4.13 2.22 2.83
N LYS A 10 4.16 2.80 4.03
CA LYS A 10 3.74 2.11 5.24
C LYS A 10 2.28 1.66 5.16
N LEU A 11 1.38 2.56 4.74
CA LEU A 11 -0.04 2.22 4.60
C LEU A 11 -0.27 1.18 3.49
N GLU A 12 0.47 1.28 2.39
CA GLU A 12 0.45 0.30 1.29
C GLU A 12 0.90 -1.09 1.78
N ASP A 13 2.00 -1.16 2.53
CA ASP A 13 2.51 -2.41 3.13
C ASP A 13 1.47 -3.01 4.10
N GLU A 14 0.88 -2.19 4.98
CA GLU A 14 -0.15 -2.64 5.92
C GLU A 14 -1.36 -3.25 5.20
N ILE A 15 -1.82 -2.62 4.10
CA ILE A 15 -2.89 -3.15 3.25
C ILE A 15 -2.48 -4.50 2.65
N ILE A 16 -1.29 -4.60 2.04
CA ILE A 16 -0.78 -5.83 1.42
C ILE A 16 -0.72 -6.99 2.43
N TYR A 17 -0.23 -6.71 3.65
CA TYR A 17 -0.14 -7.73 4.70
C TYR A 17 -1.53 -8.21 5.14
N LEU A 18 -2.49 -7.29 5.33
CA LEU A 18 -3.86 -7.64 5.69
C LEU A 18 -4.58 -8.42 4.58
N GLU A 19 -4.42 -8.03 3.32
CA GLU A 19 -4.98 -8.75 2.18
C GLU A 19 -4.46 -10.20 2.12
N ASN A 20 -3.16 -10.40 2.30
CA ASN A 20 -2.55 -11.73 2.32
C ASN A 20 -3.00 -12.55 3.54
N ASP A 21 -3.14 -11.95 4.72
CA ASP A 21 -3.67 -12.65 5.90
C ASP A 21 -5.14 -13.06 5.70
N LEU A 22 -5.97 -12.17 5.17
CA LEU A 22 -7.36 -12.45 4.84
C LEU A 22 -7.47 -13.57 3.78
N TYR A 23 -6.62 -13.53 2.77
CA TYR A 23 -6.56 -14.57 1.75
C TYR A 23 -6.24 -15.95 2.36
N ARG A 24 -5.29 -16.01 3.30
CA ARG A 24 -4.97 -17.26 4.03
C ARG A 24 -6.13 -17.70 4.91
N SER A 25 -6.68 -16.79 5.70
CA SER A 25 -7.79 -17.05 6.62
C SER A 25 -9.04 -17.55 5.89
N LYS A 26 -9.39 -16.95 4.75
CA LYS A 26 -10.52 -17.38 3.91
C LYS A 26 -10.31 -18.77 3.30
N ARG A 27 -9.07 -19.13 2.92
CA ARG A 27 -8.77 -20.49 2.45
C ARG A 27 -8.88 -21.51 3.58
N GLU A 28 -8.42 -21.16 4.77
CA GLU A 28 -8.58 -22.00 5.96
C GLU A 28 -10.06 -22.19 6.29
N LEU A 29 -10.86 -21.12 6.28
CA LEU A 29 -12.30 -21.21 6.54
C LEU A 29 -13.01 -22.16 5.57
N LYS A 30 -12.62 -22.18 4.28
CA LYS A 30 -13.17 -23.14 3.31
C LYS A 30 -12.92 -24.60 3.71
N ARG A 31 -11.78 -24.90 4.33
CA ARG A 31 -11.47 -26.25 4.83
C ARG A 31 -12.39 -26.64 5.97
N TRP A 32 -12.69 -25.71 6.88
CA TRP A 32 -13.62 -25.91 8.00
C TRP A 32 -15.08 -25.99 7.54
N ALA A 33 -15.49 -25.18 6.56
CA ALA A 33 -16.90 -25.08 6.17
C ALA A 33 -17.40 -26.24 5.29
N GLY A 34 -16.51 -26.91 4.56
CA GLY A 34 -16.89 -28.02 3.69
C GLY A 34 -15.71 -28.75 3.06
N GLY A 35 -14.52 -28.64 3.66
CA GLY A 35 -13.32 -29.33 3.19
C GLY A 35 -12.88 -30.43 4.15
N ASP A 36 -11.59 -30.67 4.21
CA ASP A 36 -10.97 -31.75 4.98
C ASP A 36 -11.11 -31.60 6.51
N LEU A 37 -11.51 -30.42 7.01
CA LEU A 37 -11.70 -30.15 8.43
C LEU A 37 -13.17 -30.04 8.86
N TRP A 38 -14.12 -30.33 7.96
CA TRP A 38 -15.55 -30.18 8.22
C TRP A 38 -16.03 -31.00 9.43
N GLU A 39 -15.56 -32.25 9.56
CA GLU A 39 -16.01 -33.16 10.63
C GLU A 39 -15.51 -32.74 12.03
N VAL A 40 -14.50 -31.85 12.10
CA VAL A 40 -13.88 -31.39 13.35
C VAL A 40 -14.58 -30.13 13.90
N ARG A 41 -15.47 -29.50 13.13
CA ARG A 41 -16.11 -28.19 13.43
C ARG A 41 -17.24 -28.25 14.49
N LEU A 42 -17.20 -29.20 15.42
CA LEU A 42 -18.39 -29.68 16.15
C LEU A 42 -19.06 -28.72 17.17
N THR A 43 -18.64 -27.47 17.35
CA THR A 43 -19.31 -26.51 18.28
C THR A 43 -19.16 -25.03 17.87
N ALA A 44 -20.02 -24.16 18.42
CA ALA A 44 -19.94 -22.70 18.26
C ALA A 44 -18.68 -22.07 18.89
N GLU A 45 -17.99 -22.78 19.78
CA GLU A 45 -16.70 -22.39 20.36
C GLU A 45 -15.50 -22.91 19.54
N SER A 46 -15.77 -23.58 18.41
CA SER A 46 -14.73 -24.14 17.55
C SER A 46 -13.82 -23.05 16.99
N GLU A 47 -12.59 -23.45 16.67
CA GLU A 47 -11.61 -22.57 16.02
C GLU A 47 -12.13 -22.01 14.68
N GLY A 48 -13.02 -22.74 14.00
CA GLY A 48 -13.69 -22.26 12.79
C GLY A 48 -14.65 -21.09 13.02
N ALA A 49 -15.40 -21.06 14.13
CA ALA A 49 -16.29 -19.94 14.46
C ALA A 49 -15.48 -18.68 14.85
N LYS A 50 -14.43 -18.85 15.66
CA LYS A 50 -13.50 -17.74 15.99
C LYS A 50 -12.75 -17.22 14.75
N LEU A 51 -12.53 -18.07 13.75
CA LEU A 51 -11.93 -17.68 12.48
C LEU A 51 -12.85 -16.78 11.65
N GLU A 52 -14.16 -17.02 11.65
CA GLU A 52 -15.15 -16.16 10.97
C GLU A 52 -15.16 -14.75 11.58
N ASP A 53 -15.21 -14.63 12.91
CA ASP A 53 -15.17 -13.35 13.62
C ASP A 53 -13.86 -12.57 13.35
N ARG A 54 -12.73 -13.29 13.35
CA ARG A 54 -11.42 -12.72 13.00
C ARG A 54 -11.38 -12.22 11.57
N ILE A 55 -11.94 -12.97 10.63
CA ILE A 55 -12.02 -12.55 9.22
C ILE A 55 -12.86 -11.28 9.11
N ALA A 56 -14.06 -11.24 9.72
CA ALA A 56 -14.93 -10.07 9.69
C ALA A 56 -14.24 -8.82 10.27
N THR A 57 -13.53 -8.98 11.39
CA THR A 57 -12.76 -7.89 12.02
C THR A 57 -11.67 -7.36 11.08
N ARG A 58 -10.92 -8.26 10.43
CA ARG A 58 -9.84 -7.89 9.51
C ARG A 58 -10.35 -7.30 8.19
N GLU A 59 -11.49 -7.77 7.70
CA GLU A 59 -12.15 -7.16 6.53
C GLU A 59 -12.59 -5.73 6.83
N HIS A 60 -13.12 -5.49 8.03
CA HIS A 60 -13.45 -4.14 8.47
C HIS A 60 -12.21 -3.25 8.57
N GLU A 61 -11.13 -3.74 9.18
CA GLU A 61 -9.85 -3.02 9.27
C GLU A 61 -9.27 -2.70 7.87
N LEU A 62 -9.29 -3.68 6.96
CA LEU A 62 -8.84 -3.49 5.58
C LEU A 62 -9.66 -2.40 4.89
N ALA A 63 -10.99 -2.41 5.04
CA ALA A 63 -11.86 -1.40 4.46
C ALA A 63 -11.52 0.02 4.97
N LEU A 64 -11.26 0.17 6.28
CA LEU A 64 -10.83 1.45 6.84
C LEU A 64 -9.50 1.91 6.25
N LYS A 65 -8.49 1.03 6.18
CA LYS A 65 -7.18 1.38 5.60
C LYS A 65 -7.25 1.69 4.10
N MET A 66 -8.11 1.02 3.35
CA MET A 66 -8.34 1.34 1.94
C MET A 66 -8.97 2.73 1.77
N ASN A 67 -9.88 3.12 2.69
CA ASN A 67 -10.42 4.49 2.72
C ASN A 67 -9.32 5.50 3.08
N ASP A 68 -8.51 5.21 4.10
CA ASP A 68 -7.37 6.06 4.48
C ASP A 68 -6.41 6.24 3.29
N MET A 69 -6.12 5.16 2.55
CA MET A 69 -5.27 5.21 1.35
C MET A 69 -5.89 6.07 0.25
N PHE A 70 -7.20 5.96 0.03
CA PHE A 70 -7.92 6.77 -0.94
C PHE A 70 -7.86 8.26 -0.59
N ASP A 71 -8.14 8.60 0.66
CA ASP A 71 -8.10 9.99 1.12
C ASP A 71 -6.67 10.54 1.15
N PHE A 72 -5.69 9.71 1.52
CA PHE A 72 -4.28 10.08 1.48
C PHE A 72 -3.84 10.39 0.05
N LYS A 73 -4.20 9.56 -0.93
CA LYS A 73 -3.94 9.81 -2.36
C LYS A 73 -4.55 11.14 -2.83
N LYS A 74 -5.78 11.47 -2.41
CA LYS A 74 -6.38 12.78 -2.70
C LYS A 74 -5.50 13.91 -2.17
N VAL A 75 -5.13 13.88 -0.88
CA VAL A 75 -4.31 14.94 -0.27
C VAL A 75 -2.98 15.10 -0.99
N ILE A 76 -2.21 14.03 -1.15
CA ILE A 76 -0.87 14.13 -1.76
C ILE A 76 -0.93 14.51 -3.25
N SER A 77 -2.02 14.21 -3.97
CA SER A 77 -2.19 14.65 -5.36
C SER A 77 -2.35 16.18 -5.51
N THR A 78 -2.71 16.89 -4.44
CA THR A 78 -2.81 18.36 -4.43
C THR A 78 -1.48 19.06 -4.22
N PHE A 79 -0.42 18.35 -3.85
CA PHE A 79 0.87 18.98 -3.61
C PHE A 79 1.49 19.48 -4.93
N HIS A 80 2.14 20.63 -4.83
CA HIS A 80 2.72 21.34 -5.98
C HIS A 80 4.24 21.15 -6.01
N GLY A 81 4.86 21.59 -7.10
CA GLY A 81 6.30 21.50 -7.30
C GLY A 81 6.70 20.30 -8.16
N LEU A 82 7.78 20.49 -8.93
CA LEU A 82 8.25 19.49 -9.88
C LEU A 82 8.73 18.23 -9.17
N GLU A 83 9.46 18.39 -8.07
CA GLU A 83 9.98 17.30 -7.25
C GLU A 83 8.86 16.39 -6.76
N HIS A 84 7.78 16.99 -6.26
CA HIS A 84 6.62 16.24 -5.82
C HIS A 84 5.97 15.48 -6.97
N LYS A 85 5.70 16.15 -8.09
CA LYS A 85 5.10 15.52 -9.28
C LYS A 85 5.91 14.33 -9.78
N ILE A 86 7.25 14.44 -9.79
CA ILE A 86 8.14 13.34 -10.15
C ILE A 86 8.02 12.17 -9.16
N MET A 87 8.03 12.46 -7.85
CA MET A 87 7.97 11.42 -6.83
C MET A 87 6.60 10.74 -6.77
N TYR A 88 5.51 11.50 -6.79
CA TYR A 88 4.14 10.98 -6.85
C TYR A 88 3.94 10.12 -8.09
N GLY A 89 4.28 10.63 -9.27
CA GLY A 89 4.13 9.89 -10.52
C GLY A 89 4.95 8.59 -10.55
N LYS A 90 6.18 8.63 -10.02
CA LYS A 90 7.06 7.46 -10.03
C LYS A 90 6.62 6.37 -9.04
N TYR A 91 6.24 6.76 -7.82
CA TYR A 91 6.07 5.82 -6.70
C TYR A 91 4.61 5.54 -6.34
N VAL A 92 3.68 6.44 -6.65
CA VAL A 92 2.24 6.26 -6.38
C VAL A 92 1.48 5.87 -7.65
N GLU A 93 1.78 6.51 -8.78
CA GLU A 93 1.14 6.18 -10.06
C GLU A 93 1.88 5.10 -10.86
N GLY A 94 3.08 4.70 -10.43
CA GLY A 94 3.89 3.67 -11.10
C GLY A 94 4.43 4.06 -12.48
N LYS A 95 4.45 5.36 -12.83
CA LYS A 95 4.90 5.84 -14.15
C LYS A 95 6.43 5.72 -14.32
N THR A 96 6.85 5.61 -15.57
CA THR A 96 8.28 5.71 -15.93
C THR A 96 8.73 7.18 -15.94
N LEU A 97 10.04 7.43 -15.80
CA LEU A 97 10.55 8.80 -15.80
C LEU A 97 10.42 9.45 -17.19
N GLU A 98 10.46 8.63 -18.24
CA GLU A 98 10.21 8.98 -19.63
C GLU A 98 8.76 9.45 -19.80
N LYS A 99 7.79 8.70 -19.26
CA LYS A 99 6.38 9.10 -19.32
C LYS A 99 6.13 10.40 -18.56
N LEU A 100 6.76 10.56 -17.40
CA LEU A 100 6.67 11.79 -16.63
C LEU A 100 7.30 12.98 -17.36
N ALA A 101 8.38 12.78 -18.11
CA ALA A 101 8.98 13.84 -18.93
C ALA A 101 8.03 14.31 -20.03
N GLU A 102 7.37 13.38 -20.71
CA GLU A 102 6.34 13.68 -21.70
C GLU A 102 5.17 14.49 -21.09
N GLU A 103 4.58 13.98 -19.99
CA GLU A 103 3.41 14.60 -19.33
C GLU A 103 3.73 15.96 -18.70
N LEU A 104 4.93 16.14 -18.19
CA LEU A 104 5.37 17.39 -17.55
C LEU A 104 6.01 18.36 -18.55
N HIS A 105 6.07 18.00 -19.84
CA HIS A 105 6.67 18.79 -20.92
C HIS A 105 8.15 19.16 -20.66
N TYR A 106 8.92 18.22 -20.13
CA TYR A 106 10.36 18.34 -19.95
C TYR A 106 11.12 17.33 -20.82
N SER A 107 12.40 17.59 -21.07
CA SER A 107 13.25 16.56 -21.67
C SER A 107 13.40 15.38 -20.70
N PRO A 108 13.46 14.12 -21.19
CA PRO A 108 13.72 12.96 -20.36
C PRO A 108 14.96 13.15 -19.48
N ARG A 109 16.07 13.62 -20.07
CA ARG A 109 17.32 13.91 -19.37
C ARG A 109 17.14 14.83 -18.17
N TYR A 110 16.32 15.87 -18.30
CA TYR A 110 16.04 16.78 -17.18
C TYR A 110 15.33 16.08 -16.03
N ILE A 111 14.29 15.28 -16.32
CA ILE A 111 13.57 14.51 -15.30
C ILE A 111 14.46 13.48 -14.61
N TYR A 112 15.30 12.74 -15.35
CA TYR A 112 16.26 11.81 -14.73
C TYR A 112 17.23 12.53 -13.79
N ASN A 113 17.81 13.65 -14.24
CA ASN A 113 18.75 14.42 -13.42
C ASN A 113 18.07 14.95 -12.16
N LYS A 114 16.83 15.45 -12.29
CA LYS A 114 16.04 15.97 -11.17
C LYS A 114 15.69 14.85 -10.18
N HIS A 115 15.25 13.68 -10.66
CA HIS A 115 14.98 12.50 -9.84
C HIS A 115 16.22 12.03 -9.07
N ALA A 116 17.37 11.95 -9.74
CA ALA A 116 18.64 11.60 -9.11
C ALA A 116 19.06 12.62 -8.04
N GLN A 117 18.84 13.91 -8.29
CA GLN A 117 19.08 14.98 -7.30
C GLN A 117 18.19 14.81 -6.07
N ILE A 118 16.88 14.58 -6.26
CA ILE A 118 15.93 14.36 -5.15
C ILE A 118 16.37 13.19 -4.29
N LYS A 119 16.75 12.06 -4.91
CA LYS A 119 17.27 10.88 -4.19
C LYS A 119 18.50 11.21 -3.35
N ARG A 120 19.51 11.87 -3.94
CA ARG A 120 20.73 12.26 -3.22
C ARG A 120 20.44 13.18 -2.03
N MET A 121 19.53 14.14 -2.18
CA MET A 121 19.13 15.04 -1.09
C MET A 121 18.44 14.28 0.04
N ILE A 122 17.56 13.33 -0.31
CA ILE A 122 16.89 12.44 0.63
C ILE A 122 17.90 11.59 1.42
N GLU A 123 18.85 10.95 0.73
CA GLU A 123 19.88 10.10 1.34
C GLU A 123 20.79 10.91 2.25
N TYR A 124 21.16 12.12 1.83
CA TYR A 124 21.97 13.03 2.64
C TYR A 124 21.24 13.44 3.92
N ALA A 125 19.98 13.85 3.83
CA ALA A 125 19.17 14.22 5.00
C ALA A 125 19.03 13.05 5.99
N GLN A 126 18.90 11.81 5.50
CA GLN A 126 18.85 10.61 6.35
C GLN A 126 20.17 10.31 7.07
N LYS A 127 21.32 10.71 6.52
CA LYS A 127 22.63 10.53 7.18
C LYS A 127 22.90 11.57 8.27
N LEU A 128 22.20 12.70 8.25
CA LEU A 128 22.35 13.78 9.23
C LEU A 128 21.40 13.64 10.42
N SER A 129 20.34 12.84 10.28
CA SER A 129 19.37 12.53 11.32
C SER A 129 19.82 11.34 12.15
#